data_AF-A0AA92UND0-F1
#
_entry.id   AF-A0AA92UND0-F1
#
_cell.length_a   1.000
_cell.length_b   1.000
_cell.length_c   1.000
_cell.angle_alpha   90.00
_cell.angle_beta   90.00
_cell.angle_gamma   90.00
#
_symmetry.space_group_name_H-M   'P 1'
#
loop_
_entity.id
_entity.type
_entity.pdbx_description
1 polymer ?
#
loop_
_entity_poly.entity_id
_entity_poly.type
_entity_poly.pdbx_seq_one_letter_code
_entity_poly.pdbx_strand_id
1 'polypeptide(L)'
;MKKNYAWMSMALTMALTSVSCSDDKDIEIVETDANYVGQNVGNFTADEWYPGGKLGTTENTTASCYSDQTPYVDDHTNLKDAFFQGEQLFERQYTLNTGAFKGLGPASVRTSCIDCHPEYGHGKRMTQYETRYSNGNGYLLVVYHPVDGANSNDGGYVAEVTGMPQTQAASPFKAPIDESMINLQWPHISKMETDEIPAMQFPDGEKFDLIYPEISIPKAHSAPLLPHTRQETVL
;
A
#
# COMPACT_ATOMS: atom_id res chain seq x y z
N MET A 1 -21.13 51.65 -21.44
CA MET A 1 -19.80 51.21 -20.97
C MET A 1 -20.02 50.14 -19.89
N LYS A 2 -19.92 48.85 -20.22
CA LYS A 2 -20.04 47.76 -19.24
C LYS A 2 -18.62 47.38 -18.79
N LYS A 3 -18.31 47.57 -17.51
CA LYS A 3 -17.00 47.26 -16.93
C LYS A 3 -16.93 45.76 -16.61
N ASN A 4 -15.88 45.10 -17.08
CA ASN A 4 -15.63 43.67 -16.93
C ASN A 4 -15.16 43.36 -15.50
N TYR A 5 -16.09 43.11 -14.58
CA TYR A 5 -15.79 42.71 -13.19
C TYR A 5 -15.42 41.22 -13.05
N ALA A 6 -15.58 40.40 -14.09
CA ALA A 6 -15.32 38.96 -14.03
C ALA A 6 -13.84 38.61 -13.84
N TRP A 7 -12.92 39.46 -14.30
CA TRP A 7 -11.48 39.18 -14.23
C TRP A 7 -10.86 39.52 -12.88
N MET A 8 -11.47 40.43 -12.10
CA MET A 8 -10.99 40.76 -10.75
C MET A 8 -11.41 39.72 -9.71
N SER A 9 -12.51 38.99 -9.92
CA SER A 9 -12.98 37.97 -8.97
C SER A 9 -12.20 36.66 -9.05
N MET A 10 -11.52 36.36 -10.16
CA MET A 10 -10.74 35.13 -10.33
C MET A 10 -9.31 35.26 -9.77
N ALA A 11 -8.78 36.48 -9.67
CA ALA A 11 -7.47 36.73 -9.06
C ALA A 11 -7.50 36.69 -7.52
N LEU A 12 -8.66 36.96 -6.90
CA LEU A 12 -8.79 36.98 -5.45
C LEU A 12 -8.96 35.58 -4.83
N THR A 13 -9.44 34.60 -5.61
CA THR A 13 -9.62 33.21 -5.16
C THR A 13 -8.38 32.34 -5.29
N MET A 14 -7.37 32.73 -6.07
CA MET A 14 -6.05 32.07 -6.10
C MET A 14 -5.11 32.51 -4.97
N ALA A 15 -5.45 33.56 -4.23
CA ALA A 15 -4.62 34.09 -3.15
C ALA A 15 -4.94 33.51 -1.75
N LEU A 16 -5.89 32.57 -1.66
CA LEU A 16 -6.39 32.05 -0.37
C LEU A 16 -6.05 30.58 -0.11
N THR A 17 -5.27 29.91 -0.96
CA THR A 17 -4.91 28.48 -0.78
C THR A 17 -3.58 28.25 -0.03
N SER A 18 -2.91 29.28 0.48
CA SER A 18 -1.65 29.14 1.23
C SER A 18 -1.78 29.12 2.76
N VAL A 19 -2.99 29.01 3.32
CA VAL A 19 -3.21 28.95 4.78
C VAL A 19 -3.73 27.58 5.21
N SER A 20 -2.89 26.55 5.06
CA SER A 20 -3.09 25.27 5.75
C SER A 20 -1.79 24.60 6.19
N CYS A 21 -0.77 25.40 6.55
CA CYS A 21 0.33 24.94 7.39
C CYS A 21 0.58 26.02 8.45
N SER A 22 -0.04 25.84 9.62
CA SER A 22 0.40 26.54 10.83
C SER A 22 1.66 25.84 11.33
N ASP A 23 2.81 26.43 11.08
CA ASP A 23 3.82 26.78 12.08
C ASP A 23 5.11 27.19 11.36
N ASP A 24 5.49 28.45 11.54
CA ASP A 24 6.79 28.99 11.18
C ASP A 24 7.88 28.23 11.95
N LYS A 25 8.53 27.30 11.26
CA LYS A 25 9.94 26.99 11.49
C LYS A 25 10.65 27.36 10.20
N ASP A 26 11.78 28.05 10.31
CA ASP A 26 12.70 28.26 9.20
C ASP A 26 12.72 26.99 8.35
N ILE A 27 12.35 27.10 7.06
CA ILE A 27 12.44 25.98 6.14
C ILE A 27 13.93 25.72 5.99
N GLU A 28 14.45 24.85 6.84
CA GLU A 28 15.77 24.26 6.68
C GLU A 28 15.72 23.64 5.27
N ILE A 29 16.54 24.17 4.36
CA ILE A 29 16.75 23.53 3.08
C ILE A 29 17.45 22.23 3.43
N VAL A 30 16.67 21.16 3.59
CA VAL A 30 17.20 19.81 3.76
C VAL A 30 18.00 19.55 2.49
N GLU A 31 19.32 19.41 2.64
CA GLU A 31 20.16 19.01 1.52
C GLU A 31 19.63 17.70 0.95
N THR A 32 19.45 17.65 -0.37
CA THR A 32 18.97 16.45 -1.03
C THR A 32 20.10 15.44 -1.17
N ASP A 33 19.78 14.16 -1.00
CA ASP A 33 20.75 13.07 -1.16
C ASP A 33 21.41 13.02 -2.54
N ALA A 34 20.80 13.66 -3.54
CA ALA A 34 21.34 13.84 -4.89
C ALA A 34 22.78 14.37 -4.93
N ASN A 35 23.19 15.21 -3.95
CA ASN A 35 24.55 15.75 -3.90
C ASN A 35 25.62 14.71 -3.52
N TYR A 36 25.19 13.58 -2.93
CA TYR A 36 26.07 12.55 -2.41
C TYR A 36 26.20 11.34 -3.35
N VAL A 37 25.27 11.17 -4.29
CA VAL A 37 25.27 10.06 -5.25
C VAL A 37 26.59 10.01 -6.03
N GLY A 38 27.25 8.86 -6.02
CA GLY A 38 28.51 8.62 -6.73
C GLY A 38 29.72 9.33 -6.12
N GLN A 39 29.59 9.92 -4.92
CA GLN A 39 30.70 10.51 -4.17
C GLN A 39 31.22 9.51 -3.13
N ASN A 40 32.50 9.66 -2.75
CA ASN A 40 33.02 8.98 -1.56
C ASN A 40 32.53 9.73 -0.32
N VAL A 41 31.68 9.10 0.50
CA VAL A 41 31.06 9.72 1.68
C VAL A 41 31.25 8.82 2.89
N GLY A 42 32.03 9.27 3.88
CA GLY A 42 32.31 8.50 5.09
C GLY A 42 32.94 7.13 4.80
N ASN A 43 32.21 6.06 5.13
CA ASN A 43 32.59 4.67 4.90
C ASN A 43 32.06 4.08 3.59
N PHE A 44 31.47 4.91 2.72
CA PHE A 44 30.85 4.50 1.47
C PHE A 44 31.64 5.04 0.28
N THR A 45 32.04 4.14 -0.62
CA THR A 45 32.76 4.46 -1.86
C THR A 45 31.79 4.91 -2.96
N ALA A 46 32.33 5.63 -3.96
CA ALA A 46 31.57 6.08 -5.11
C ALA A 46 30.84 4.95 -5.85
N ASP A 47 31.45 3.76 -5.95
CA ASP A 47 30.87 2.62 -6.66
C ASP A 47 29.73 1.95 -5.88
N GLU A 48 29.73 2.03 -4.55
CA GLU A 48 28.67 1.44 -3.71
C GLU A 48 27.31 2.16 -3.88
N TRP A 49 27.31 3.40 -4.39
CA TRP A 49 26.09 4.12 -4.79
C TRP A 49 25.37 3.49 -5.98
N TYR A 50 26.02 2.57 -6.69
CA TYR A 50 25.49 1.93 -7.89
C TYR A 50 25.42 0.40 -7.70
N PRO A 51 24.52 -0.13 -6.85
CA PRO A 51 24.42 -1.57 -6.60
C PRO A 51 24.09 -2.40 -7.85
N GLY A 52 23.45 -1.79 -8.85
CA GLY A 52 23.20 -2.38 -10.19
C GLY A 52 24.21 -1.94 -11.26
N GLY A 53 25.27 -1.23 -10.88
CA GLY A 53 26.15 -0.49 -11.77
C GLY A 53 25.48 0.77 -12.35
N LYS A 54 26.25 1.62 -13.01
CA LYS A 54 25.77 2.93 -13.54
C LYS A 54 24.56 2.81 -14.48
N LEU A 55 24.42 1.70 -15.18
CA LEU A 55 23.33 1.46 -16.11
C LEU A 55 22.12 0.78 -15.45
N GLY A 56 22.29 0.19 -14.26
CA GLY A 56 21.28 -0.57 -13.53
C GLY A 56 20.74 0.15 -12.30
N THR A 57 21.12 1.41 -12.06
CA THR A 57 20.73 2.18 -10.87
C THR A 57 20.25 3.57 -11.30
N THR A 58 19.03 3.94 -10.87
CA THR A 58 18.50 5.29 -11.06
C THR A 58 19.21 6.28 -10.14
N GLU A 59 19.44 7.50 -10.60
CA GLU A 59 19.99 8.60 -9.78
C GLU A 59 18.89 9.41 -9.09
N ASN A 60 17.62 9.05 -9.31
CA ASN A 60 16.50 9.64 -8.60
C ASN A 60 16.56 9.26 -7.12
N THR A 61 16.71 10.27 -6.26
CA THR A 61 16.76 10.12 -4.80
C THR A 61 15.43 10.45 -4.13
N THR A 62 14.39 10.76 -4.92
CA THR A 62 13.05 11.00 -4.39
C THR A 62 12.29 9.68 -4.23
N ALA A 63 11.18 9.71 -3.50
CA ALA A 63 10.33 8.53 -3.31
C ALA A 63 9.77 7.92 -4.62
N SER A 64 9.82 8.62 -5.76
CA SER A 64 9.37 8.05 -7.03
C SER A 64 10.39 7.10 -7.65
N CYS A 65 11.61 7.00 -7.10
CA CYS A 65 12.67 6.15 -7.64
C CYS A 65 12.31 4.65 -7.67
N TYR A 66 11.38 4.22 -6.82
CA TYR A 66 10.88 2.84 -6.79
C TYR A 66 10.06 2.44 -8.01
N SER A 67 9.62 3.41 -8.81
CA SER A 67 8.90 3.22 -10.07
C SER A 67 9.81 3.41 -11.29
N ASP A 68 11.08 3.80 -11.08
CA ASP A 68 11.97 4.12 -12.17
C ASP A 68 12.48 2.87 -12.86
N GLN A 69 12.46 2.92 -14.19
CA GLN A 69 13.25 2.02 -15.00
C GLN A 69 14.74 2.37 -14.89
N THR A 70 15.60 1.37 -15.04
CA THR A 70 17.05 1.59 -15.03
C THR A 70 17.49 2.41 -16.25
N PRO A 71 18.59 3.20 -16.18
CA PRO A 71 19.12 3.93 -17.33
C PRO A 71 19.34 3.07 -18.58
N TYR A 72 19.74 1.80 -18.40
CA TYR A 72 19.88 0.87 -19.52
C TYR A 72 18.58 0.68 -20.31
N VAL A 73 17.45 0.61 -19.63
CA VAL A 73 16.13 0.46 -20.28
C VAL A 73 15.78 1.75 -21.03
N ASP A 74 16.09 2.91 -20.47
CA ASP A 74 15.84 4.20 -21.13
C ASP A 74 16.58 4.37 -22.46
N ASP A 75 17.82 3.89 -22.52
CA ASP A 75 18.68 4.01 -23.69
C ASP A 75 18.35 3.00 -24.82
N HIS A 76 17.47 2.01 -24.57
CA HIS A 76 17.13 0.96 -25.53
C HIS A 76 15.64 0.93 -25.82
N THR A 77 15.23 1.44 -27.00
CA THR A 77 13.81 1.58 -27.38
C THR A 77 13.01 0.28 -27.21
N ASN A 78 13.56 -0.87 -27.60
CA ASN A 78 12.86 -2.15 -27.47
C ASN A 78 12.64 -2.57 -26.01
N LEU A 79 13.57 -2.25 -25.11
CA LEU A 79 13.43 -2.54 -23.69
C LEU A 79 12.48 -1.55 -23.03
N LYS A 80 12.55 -0.27 -23.41
CA LYS A 80 11.61 0.76 -22.99
C LYS A 80 10.18 0.41 -23.37
N ASP A 81 9.95 -0.03 -24.60
CA ASP A 81 8.63 -0.47 -25.06
C ASP A 81 8.13 -1.70 -24.28
N ALA A 82 9.00 -2.68 -24.02
CA ALA A 82 8.66 -3.86 -23.24
C ALA A 82 8.34 -3.51 -21.77
N PHE A 83 9.12 -2.59 -21.17
CA PHE A 83 8.88 -2.08 -19.83
C PHE A 83 7.52 -1.40 -19.74
N PHE A 84 7.22 -0.45 -20.64
CA PHE A 84 5.91 0.22 -20.68
C PHE A 84 4.73 -0.72 -20.96
N GLN A 85 4.95 -1.82 -21.69
CA GLN A 85 3.92 -2.85 -21.83
C GLN A 85 3.70 -3.61 -20.53
N GLY A 86 4.77 -3.93 -19.80
CA GLY A 86 4.70 -4.51 -18.46
C GLY A 86 3.97 -3.59 -17.48
N GLU A 87 4.32 -2.31 -17.46
CA GLU A 87 3.66 -1.29 -16.64
C GLU A 87 2.15 -1.23 -16.91
N GLN A 88 1.77 -1.24 -18.19
CA GLN A 88 0.36 -1.28 -18.57
C GLN A 88 -0.35 -2.55 -18.09
N LEU A 89 0.31 -3.70 -18.02
CA LEU A 89 -0.30 -4.90 -17.46
C LEU A 89 -0.42 -4.81 -15.93
N PHE A 90 0.58 -4.24 -15.27
CA PHE A 90 0.68 -4.16 -13.82
C PHE A 90 -0.30 -3.15 -13.20
N GLU A 91 -0.40 -1.96 -13.80
CA GLU A 91 -1.19 -0.85 -13.25
C GLU A 91 -2.67 -0.86 -13.70
N ARG A 92 -3.00 -1.58 -14.77
CA ARG A 92 -4.36 -1.53 -15.32
C ARG A 92 -5.33 -2.43 -14.58
N GLN A 93 -6.55 -1.95 -14.50
CA GLN A 93 -7.68 -2.70 -13.99
C GLN A 93 -8.19 -3.65 -15.06
N TYR A 94 -8.26 -4.94 -14.73
CA TYR A 94 -8.82 -5.97 -15.56
C TYR A 94 -10.35 -5.98 -15.45
N THR A 95 -10.99 -6.33 -16.56
CA THR A 95 -12.44 -6.44 -16.67
C THR A 95 -12.83 -7.87 -17.00
N LEU A 96 -14.12 -8.19 -16.84
CA LEU A 96 -14.63 -9.51 -17.21
C LEU A 96 -14.46 -9.77 -18.70
N ASN A 97 -14.93 -8.85 -19.54
CA ASN A 97 -15.11 -9.11 -20.98
C ASN A 97 -14.93 -7.89 -21.91
N THR A 98 -14.46 -6.74 -21.41
CA THR A 98 -14.35 -5.50 -22.19
C THR A 98 -12.91 -5.00 -22.33
N GLY A 99 -12.61 -4.41 -23.49
CA GLY A 99 -11.31 -3.80 -23.74
C GLY A 99 -10.14 -4.78 -23.88
N ALA A 100 -8.92 -4.24 -23.82
CA ALA A 100 -7.68 -5.00 -23.96
C ALA A 100 -7.33 -5.84 -22.72
N PHE A 101 -7.70 -5.35 -21.53
CA PHE A 101 -7.45 -6.00 -20.24
C PHE A 101 -8.67 -6.79 -19.78
N LYS A 102 -9.16 -7.71 -20.61
CA LYS A 102 -10.29 -8.61 -20.27
C LYS A 102 -9.79 -9.96 -19.77
N GLY A 103 -10.66 -10.72 -19.12
CA GLY A 103 -10.34 -12.06 -18.60
C GLY A 103 -10.33 -12.16 -17.08
N LEU A 104 -10.76 -11.11 -16.38
CA LEU A 104 -11.08 -11.21 -14.96
C LEU A 104 -12.18 -12.26 -14.77
N GLY A 105 -11.99 -13.15 -13.81
CA GLY A 105 -13.00 -14.13 -13.44
C GLY A 105 -14.26 -13.48 -12.85
N PRO A 106 -15.39 -14.19 -12.79
CA PRO A 106 -16.63 -13.69 -12.19
C PRO A 106 -16.52 -13.43 -10.68
N ALA A 107 -15.52 -14.01 -10.02
CA ALA A 107 -15.08 -13.68 -8.67
C ALA A 107 -13.57 -13.44 -8.70
N SER A 108 -13.11 -12.45 -7.94
CA SER A 108 -11.71 -12.03 -7.89
C SER A 108 -11.33 -11.55 -6.49
N VAL A 109 -10.05 -11.68 -6.14
CA VAL A 109 -9.49 -11.05 -4.94
C VAL A 109 -9.36 -9.56 -5.19
N ARG A 110 -8.80 -9.19 -6.36
CA ARG A 110 -8.59 -7.81 -6.83
C ARG A 110 -8.77 -7.72 -8.34
N THR A 111 -8.77 -6.51 -8.87
CA THR A 111 -8.96 -6.22 -10.29
C THR A 111 -7.68 -5.77 -10.98
N SER A 112 -6.61 -5.41 -10.26
CA SER A 112 -5.27 -5.14 -10.82
C SER A 112 -4.15 -5.77 -10.01
N CYS A 113 -2.94 -5.80 -10.59
CA CYS A 113 -1.74 -6.25 -9.87
C CYS A 113 -1.35 -5.25 -8.78
N ILE A 114 -1.39 -3.95 -9.10
CA ILE A 114 -1.05 -2.87 -8.16
C ILE A 114 -2.03 -2.80 -6.97
N ASP A 115 -3.24 -3.39 -7.08
CA ASP A 115 -4.15 -3.48 -5.95
C ASP A 115 -3.58 -4.35 -4.81
N CYS A 116 -2.82 -5.41 -5.13
CA CYS A 116 -2.10 -6.23 -4.14
C CYS A 116 -0.64 -5.80 -3.96
N HIS A 117 -0.07 -5.14 -4.96
CA HIS A 117 1.32 -4.68 -4.96
C HIS A 117 1.37 -3.15 -5.05
N PRO A 118 0.79 -2.42 -4.08
CA PRO A 118 0.82 -0.97 -4.08
C PRO A 118 2.27 -0.49 -4.07
N GLU A 119 2.49 0.71 -4.61
CA GLU A 119 3.83 1.35 -4.63
C GLU A 119 4.91 0.40 -5.21
N TYR A 120 4.55 -0.35 -6.26
CA TYR A 120 5.43 -1.32 -6.94
C TYR A 120 5.95 -2.44 -6.02
N GLY A 121 5.07 -2.94 -5.15
CA GLY A 121 5.38 -4.03 -4.23
C GLY A 121 6.02 -3.58 -2.91
N HIS A 122 6.08 -2.28 -2.66
CA HIS A 122 6.50 -1.76 -1.36
C HIS A 122 5.30 -1.82 -0.40
N GLY A 123 5.45 -2.66 0.63
CA GLY A 123 4.45 -2.79 1.67
C GLY A 123 4.25 -1.46 2.40
N LYS A 124 2.99 -1.03 2.51
CA LYS A 124 2.61 0.17 3.26
C LYS A 124 1.54 -0.17 4.27
N ARG A 125 1.63 0.45 5.44
CA ARG A 125 0.59 0.32 6.46
C ARG A 125 -0.72 0.94 5.98
N MET A 126 -1.79 0.14 5.96
CA MET A 126 -3.14 0.61 5.61
C MET A 126 -4.03 0.67 6.84
N THR A 127 -4.88 1.69 6.94
CA THR A 127 -5.84 1.86 8.05
C THR A 127 -7.20 1.23 7.78
N GLN A 128 -7.39 0.67 6.59
CA GLN A 128 -8.60 -0.04 6.17
C GLN A 128 -8.21 -1.22 5.29
N TYR A 129 -9.00 -2.29 5.32
CA TYR A 129 -8.76 -3.44 4.44
C TYR A 129 -9.25 -3.17 3.01
N GLU A 130 -10.36 -2.44 2.89
CA GLU A 130 -11.06 -2.25 1.63
C GLU A 130 -10.27 -1.50 0.56
N THR A 131 -10.13 -2.15 -0.60
CA THR A 131 -9.34 -1.66 -1.74
C THR A 131 -10.07 -0.75 -2.71
N ARG A 132 -11.41 -0.69 -2.70
CA ARG A 132 -12.18 0.07 -3.71
C ARG A 132 -11.92 1.60 -3.73
N TYR A 133 -11.30 2.14 -2.68
CA TYR A 133 -11.07 3.59 -2.50
C TYR A 133 -9.61 3.97 -2.21
N SER A 134 -8.69 3.02 -2.21
CA SER A 134 -7.27 3.26 -1.96
C SER A 134 -6.46 2.65 -3.10
N ASN A 135 -5.33 3.26 -3.43
CA ASN A 135 -4.42 2.82 -4.50
C ASN A 135 -3.79 1.44 -4.16
N GLY A 136 -4.61 0.41 -4.05
CA GLY A 136 -4.28 -0.91 -3.54
C GLY A 136 -4.19 -1.01 -2.02
N ASN A 137 -4.17 -2.26 -1.57
CA ASN A 137 -3.83 -2.72 -0.22
C ASN A 137 -3.18 -4.09 -0.35
N GLY A 138 -1.91 -4.19 0.05
CA GLY A 138 -1.13 -5.44 -0.01
C GLY A 138 -1.48 -6.49 1.04
N TYR A 139 -2.44 -6.23 1.93
CA TYR A 139 -2.86 -7.23 2.91
C TYR A 139 -3.61 -8.40 2.28
N LEU A 140 -3.22 -9.61 2.70
CA LEU A 140 -3.91 -10.84 2.38
C LEU A 140 -4.76 -11.29 3.56
N LEU A 141 -6.02 -11.56 3.28
CA LEU A 141 -6.91 -12.21 4.24
C LEU A 141 -6.77 -13.72 4.14
N VAL A 142 -6.66 -14.37 5.28
CA VAL A 142 -6.73 -15.83 5.37
C VAL A 142 -7.59 -16.24 6.54
N VAL A 143 -8.44 -17.26 6.32
CA VAL A 143 -9.46 -17.69 7.28
C VAL A 143 -9.12 -19.09 7.77
N TYR A 144 -9.10 -19.27 9.09
CA TYR A 144 -8.76 -20.52 9.77
C TYR A 144 -9.92 -21.04 10.61
N HIS A 145 -9.97 -22.36 10.81
CA HIS A 145 -10.79 -22.97 11.84
C HIS A 145 -10.09 -22.86 13.20
N PRO A 146 -10.70 -22.26 14.23
CA PRO A 146 -10.08 -22.18 15.55
C PRO A 146 -9.99 -23.57 16.20
N VAL A 147 -8.87 -23.89 16.84
CA VAL A 147 -8.61 -25.22 17.44
C VAL A 147 -8.72 -25.26 18.98
N ASP A 148 -8.47 -24.15 19.65
CA ASP A 148 -8.42 -24.02 21.12
C ASP A 148 -9.40 -22.98 21.68
N GLY A 149 -10.12 -22.28 20.80
CA GLY A 149 -11.07 -21.24 21.17
C GLY A 149 -10.40 -19.89 21.43
N ALA A 150 -11.06 -18.83 20.97
CA ALA A 150 -10.54 -17.46 20.88
C ALA A 150 -9.38 -17.30 19.89
N ASN A 151 -9.74 -17.07 18.61
CA ASN A 151 -8.88 -16.36 17.67
C ASN A 151 -7.55 -17.03 17.26
N SER A 152 -7.36 -18.31 17.54
CA SER A 152 -6.22 -19.07 17.03
C SER A 152 -6.26 -19.20 15.50
N ASN A 153 -5.09 -19.01 14.88
CA ASN A 153 -4.79 -19.28 13.49
C ASN A 153 -4.04 -20.62 13.30
N ASP A 154 -3.96 -21.47 14.34
CA ASP A 154 -3.21 -22.74 14.32
C ASP A 154 -3.97 -23.90 13.67
N GLY A 155 -5.25 -23.70 13.36
CA GLY A 155 -6.05 -24.71 12.68
C GLY A 155 -5.84 -24.75 11.16
N GLY A 156 -6.59 -25.63 10.50
CA GLY A 156 -6.59 -25.68 9.04
C GLY A 156 -7.27 -24.45 8.42
N TYR A 157 -6.81 -24.08 7.22
CA TYR A 157 -7.50 -23.10 6.37
C TYR A 157 -8.95 -23.52 6.10
N VAL A 158 -9.87 -22.56 6.13
CA VAL A 158 -11.26 -22.75 5.67
C VAL A 158 -11.25 -22.85 4.15
N ALA A 159 -11.26 -24.07 3.62
CA ALA A 159 -11.09 -24.33 2.20
C ALA A 159 -12.23 -23.76 1.33
N GLU A 160 -13.43 -23.59 1.90
CA GLU A 160 -14.63 -23.09 1.23
C GLU A 160 -14.48 -21.65 0.75
N VAL A 161 -13.62 -20.86 1.40
CA VAL A 161 -13.33 -19.49 1.00
C VAL A 161 -11.99 -19.38 0.27
N THR A 162 -11.31 -20.50 -0.03
CA THR A 162 -9.96 -20.55 -0.60
C THR A 162 -8.87 -19.95 0.31
N GLY A 163 -7.59 -20.20 0.01
CA GLY A 163 -6.47 -19.63 0.79
C GLY A 163 -6.38 -18.10 0.71
N MET A 164 -6.98 -17.48 -0.31
CA MET A 164 -7.13 -16.03 -0.45
C MET A 164 -8.58 -15.74 -0.85
N PRO A 165 -9.46 -15.44 0.11
CA PRO A 165 -10.87 -15.19 -0.16
C PRO A 165 -11.09 -14.15 -1.24
N GLN A 166 -11.91 -14.51 -2.22
CA GLN A 166 -12.35 -13.58 -3.25
C GLN A 166 -13.30 -12.57 -2.58
N THR A 167 -12.94 -11.28 -2.55
CA THR A 167 -13.78 -10.25 -1.90
C THR A 167 -14.60 -9.45 -2.91
N GLN A 168 -14.43 -9.73 -4.20
CA GLN A 168 -15.16 -9.10 -5.29
C GLN A 168 -15.86 -10.17 -6.13
N ALA A 169 -17.06 -9.85 -6.62
CA ALA A 169 -17.80 -10.70 -7.54
C ALA A 169 -18.69 -9.89 -8.46
N ALA A 170 -18.81 -10.32 -9.71
CA ALA A 170 -19.74 -9.79 -10.67
C ALA A 170 -21.12 -10.44 -10.54
N SER A 171 -22.18 -9.68 -10.82
CA SER A 171 -23.54 -10.23 -10.87
C SER A 171 -23.63 -11.41 -11.84
N PRO A 172 -24.35 -12.51 -11.50
CA PRO A 172 -25.20 -12.69 -10.31
C PRO A 172 -24.50 -13.31 -9.09
N PHE A 173 -23.17 -13.44 -9.11
CA PHE A 173 -22.40 -14.07 -8.03
C PHE A 173 -22.27 -13.13 -6.83
N LYS A 174 -21.99 -13.72 -5.68
CA LYS A 174 -21.64 -13.00 -4.45
C LYS A 174 -20.24 -13.42 -4.01
N ALA A 175 -19.46 -12.45 -3.55
CA ALA A 175 -18.18 -12.74 -2.92
C ALA A 175 -18.43 -13.54 -1.62
N PRO A 176 -17.61 -14.55 -1.29
CA PRO A 176 -17.69 -15.25 -0.01
C PRO A 176 -17.54 -14.31 1.20
N ILE A 177 -16.78 -13.23 1.06
CA ILE A 177 -16.55 -12.20 2.08
C ILE A 177 -16.73 -10.83 1.44
N ASP A 178 -17.56 -9.97 2.03
CA ASP A 178 -17.68 -8.57 1.62
C ASP A 178 -16.57 -7.75 2.27
N GLU A 179 -15.74 -7.13 1.43
CA GLU A 179 -14.59 -6.35 1.87
C GLU A 179 -14.95 -5.16 2.77
N SER A 180 -16.11 -4.55 2.53
CA SER A 180 -16.58 -3.39 3.31
C SER A 180 -16.92 -3.74 4.75
N MET A 181 -17.05 -5.03 5.06
CA MET A 181 -17.33 -5.53 6.40
C MET A 181 -16.07 -5.92 7.19
N ILE A 182 -14.90 -5.86 6.56
CA ILE A 182 -13.62 -6.15 7.21
C ILE A 182 -13.15 -4.90 7.94
N ASN A 183 -13.22 -4.91 9.26
CA ASN A 183 -12.77 -3.81 10.10
C ASN A 183 -11.33 -4.07 10.52
N LEU A 184 -10.41 -3.18 10.12
CA LEU A 184 -9.01 -3.19 10.49
C LEU A 184 -8.72 -2.08 11.51
N GLN A 185 -7.99 -2.40 12.56
CA GLN A 185 -7.51 -1.46 13.56
C GLN A 185 -6.03 -1.69 13.85
N TRP A 186 -5.34 -0.64 14.31
CA TRP A 186 -3.94 -0.70 14.75
C TRP A 186 -3.82 -0.26 16.22
N PRO A 187 -4.30 -1.08 17.17
CA PRO A 187 -4.16 -0.79 18.59
C PRO A 187 -2.68 -0.66 19.00
N HIS A 188 -2.45 0.29 19.89
CA HIS A 188 -1.18 0.48 20.59
C HIS A 188 -1.03 -0.58 21.68
N ILE A 189 0.11 -1.25 21.68
CA ILE A 189 0.40 -2.33 22.60
C ILE A 189 0.72 -1.75 23.97
N SER A 190 -0.15 -2.08 24.92
CA SER A 190 0.01 -1.77 26.35
C SER A 190 0.12 -3.04 27.20
N LYS A 191 0.28 -4.21 26.57
CA LYS A 191 0.50 -5.51 27.19
C LYS A 191 1.00 -6.53 26.15
N MET A 192 2.04 -7.30 26.46
CA MET A 192 2.48 -8.45 25.65
C MET A 192 1.91 -9.75 26.21
N GLU A 193 1.90 -10.82 25.41
CA GLU A 193 1.47 -12.16 25.84
C GLU A 193 2.29 -12.69 27.03
N THR A 194 3.56 -12.31 27.12
CA THR A 194 4.46 -12.66 28.23
C THR A 194 4.24 -11.83 29.49
N ASP A 195 3.17 -11.02 29.58
CA ASP A 195 2.88 -10.00 30.61
C ASP A 195 3.97 -8.90 30.76
N GLU A 196 5.16 -9.08 30.19
CA GLU A 196 6.27 -8.14 30.18
C GLU A 196 6.23 -7.27 28.92
N ILE A 197 6.04 -5.96 29.11
CA ILE A 197 6.17 -4.98 28.04
C ILE A 197 7.59 -4.44 28.10
N PRO A 198 8.35 -4.42 26.99
CA PRO A 198 9.62 -3.72 26.96
C PRO A 198 9.42 -2.25 27.35
N ALA A 199 10.45 -1.57 27.83
CA ALA A 199 10.35 -0.18 28.30
C ALA A 199 9.89 0.84 27.22
N MET A 200 9.55 0.38 26.00
CA MET A 200 9.16 1.17 24.82
C MET A 200 10.15 2.32 24.57
N GLN A 201 11.42 2.05 24.85
CA GLN A 201 12.50 3.01 24.81
C GLN A 201 13.82 2.30 24.48
N PHE A 202 14.61 2.88 23.58
CA PHE A 202 15.97 2.46 23.28
C PHE A 202 16.95 2.90 24.40
N PRO A 203 18.16 2.32 24.49
CA PRO A 203 19.12 2.65 25.55
C PRO A 203 19.57 4.12 25.59
N ASP A 204 19.49 4.84 24.48
CA ASP A 204 19.79 6.28 24.37
C ASP A 204 18.63 7.19 24.82
N GLY A 205 17.49 6.59 25.16
CA GLY A 205 16.29 7.29 25.61
C GLY A 205 15.27 7.61 24.51
N GLU A 206 15.53 7.24 23.26
CA GLU A 206 14.54 7.38 22.19
C GLU A 206 13.33 6.46 22.46
N LYS A 207 12.11 7.01 22.37
CA LYS A 207 10.88 6.24 22.60
C LYS A 207 10.37 5.64 21.31
N PHE A 208 9.86 4.42 21.38
CA PHE A 208 9.15 3.78 20.28
C PHE A 208 7.76 3.34 20.73
N ASP A 209 6.93 2.96 19.76
CA ASP A 209 5.56 2.53 19.98
C ASP A 209 5.30 1.28 19.16
N LEU A 210 4.68 0.28 19.77
CA LEU A 210 4.35 -0.97 19.11
C LEU A 210 2.85 -1.00 18.84
N ILE A 211 2.51 -1.34 17.61
CA ILE A 211 1.14 -1.53 17.15
C ILE A 211 1.03 -2.91 16.51
N TYR A 212 -0.13 -3.54 16.64
CA TYR A 212 -0.42 -4.81 15.98
C TYR A 212 -1.77 -4.72 15.27
N PRO A 213 -1.92 -5.24 14.03
CA PRO A 213 -3.18 -5.16 13.33
C PRO A 213 -4.22 -6.09 13.95
N GLU A 214 -5.43 -5.58 14.16
CA GLU A 214 -6.59 -6.38 14.54
C GLU A 214 -7.65 -6.33 13.46
N ILE A 215 -8.13 -7.50 13.04
CA ILE A 215 -9.21 -7.63 12.05
C ILE A 215 -10.46 -8.25 12.69
N SER A 216 -11.63 -7.70 12.34
CA SER A 216 -12.92 -8.29 12.68
C SER A 216 -13.92 -8.25 11.52
N ILE A 217 -14.72 -9.31 11.39
CA ILE A 217 -15.76 -9.47 10.36
C ILE A 217 -17.10 -9.85 11.04
N PRO A 218 -18.20 -9.09 10.86
CA PRO A 218 -19.51 -9.41 11.41
C PRO A 218 -20.12 -10.73 10.91
N LYS A 219 -20.72 -11.51 11.82
CA LYS A 219 -21.29 -12.84 11.56
C LYS A 219 -22.56 -12.86 10.70
N ALA A 220 -23.30 -11.75 10.62
CA ALA A 220 -24.64 -11.73 10.03
C ALA A 220 -24.67 -11.80 8.49
N HIS A 221 -23.53 -11.62 7.83
CA HIS A 221 -23.49 -11.42 6.37
C HIS A 221 -22.28 -12.09 5.68
N SER A 222 -21.44 -12.82 6.44
CA SER A 222 -20.65 -13.89 5.83
C SER A 222 -21.61 -15.01 5.39
N ALA A 223 -21.30 -15.73 4.31
CA ALA A 223 -21.94 -17.02 4.05
C ALA A 223 -21.94 -17.83 5.38
N PRO A 224 -22.99 -18.63 5.68
CA PRO A 224 -23.48 -18.93 7.05
C PRO A 224 -22.55 -19.69 8.04
N LEU A 225 -21.23 -19.59 7.94
CA LEU A 225 -20.27 -20.53 8.54
C LEU A 225 -19.23 -19.93 9.48
N LEU A 226 -19.14 -18.62 9.73
CA LEU A 226 -18.03 -18.07 10.53
C LEU A 226 -18.49 -17.51 11.90
N PRO A 227 -18.35 -18.27 13.02
CA PRO A 227 -18.36 -17.70 14.36
C PRO A 227 -17.06 -16.92 14.65
N HIS A 228 -17.13 -15.98 15.59
CA HIS A 228 -16.08 -15.02 15.98
C HIS A 228 -14.63 -15.51 15.78
N THR A 229 -13.94 -14.89 14.84
CA THR A 229 -12.48 -14.98 14.69
C THR A 229 -11.94 -13.56 14.53
N ARG A 230 -11.20 -13.06 15.53
CA ARG A 230 -10.11 -12.10 15.31
C ARG A 230 -9.07 -12.86 14.50
N GLN A 231 -8.73 -12.33 13.34
CA GLN A 231 -7.79 -12.97 12.42
C GLN A 231 -6.53 -12.13 12.38
N GLU A 232 -5.40 -12.78 12.60
CA GLU A 232 -4.08 -12.16 12.49
C GLU A 232 -3.66 -12.14 11.03
N THR A 233 -3.27 -10.97 10.54
CA THR A 233 -2.70 -10.80 9.20
C THR A 233 -1.24 -11.23 9.23
N VAL A 234 -0.86 -12.19 8.38
CA VAL A 234 0.55 -12.41 8.04
C VAL A 234 0.93 -11.32 7.03
N LEU A 235 1.90 -10.48 7.41
CA LEU A 235 2.55 -9.49 6.53
C LEU A 235 3.42 -10.19 5.48
#